data_AF-A0A1F4BXT9-F1
#
_entry.id   AF-A0A1F4BXT9-F1
#
_cell.length_a   1.000
_cell.length_b   1.000
_cell.length_c   1.000
_cell.angle_alpha   90.00
_cell.angle_beta   90.00
_cell.angle_gamma   90.00
#
_symmetry.space_group_name_H-M   'P 1'
#
loop_
_entity.id
_entity.type
_entity.pdbx_description
1 polymer ?
#
loop_
_entity_poly.entity_id
_entity_poly.type
_entity_poly.pdbx_seq_one_letter_code
_entity_poly.pdbx_strand_id
1 'polypeptide(L)'
;MQWRGAGSAYTRVSPLGDYELRFEGEGAAARASLRTLQGPIQLDGQGSWASGGNPAFLGTARIPPEHLQQLAPLMRMIALERGEGRFLLQLQ
;
A
#
# COMPACT_ATOMS: atom_id res chain seq x y z
N MET A 1 -3.07 1.10 13.78
CA MET A 1 -2.72 2.51 13.47
C MET A 1 -3.47 2.92 12.22
N GLN A 2 -3.93 4.17 12.14
CA GLN A 2 -4.59 4.70 10.94
C GLN A 2 -3.80 5.89 10.40
N TRP A 3 -3.58 5.92 9.09
CA TRP A 3 -3.01 7.06 8.37
C TRP A 3 -4.12 7.73 7.59
N ARG A 4 -4.58 8.88 8.08
CA ARG A 4 -5.67 9.65 7.46
C ARG A 4 -5.13 10.77 6.57
N GLY A 5 -5.83 11.05 5.48
CA GLY A 5 -5.51 12.12 4.55
C GLY A 5 -4.12 11.99 3.93
N ALA A 6 -3.69 10.76 3.63
CA ALA A 6 -2.39 10.52 3.02
C ALA A 6 -2.25 11.30 1.72
N GLY A 7 -1.15 12.03 1.56
CA GLY A 7 -0.88 12.87 0.40
C GLY A 7 0.48 12.58 -0.22
N SER A 8 0.71 13.07 -1.44
CA SER A 8 2.01 12.99 -2.12
C SER A 8 2.23 14.25 -2.96
N ALA A 9 3.45 14.77 -2.94
CA ALA A 9 3.84 15.90 -3.79
C ALA A 9 3.94 15.53 -5.29
N TYR A 10 3.92 14.24 -5.62
CA TYR A 10 4.08 13.72 -6.99
C TYR A 10 2.76 13.61 -7.77
N THR A 11 1.63 14.00 -7.17
CA THR A 11 0.33 14.03 -7.84
C THR A 11 -0.54 15.15 -7.28
N ARG A 12 -1.49 15.63 -8.09
CA ARG A 12 -2.48 16.62 -7.65
C ARG A 12 -3.68 15.99 -6.94
N VAL A 13 -3.83 14.66 -7.04
CA VAL A 13 -4.87 13.93 -6.33
C VAL A 13 -4.56 13.97 -4.83
N SER A 14 -5.42 14.62 -4.07
CA SER A 14 -5.30 14.73 -2.62
C SER A 14 -6.70 14.74 -1.99
N PRO A 15 -6.96 13.91 -0.96
CA PRO A 15 -6.07 12.88 -0.43
C PRO A 15 -5.97 11.66 -1.35
N LEU A 16 -4.87 10.91 -1.23
CA LEU A 16 -4.69 9.58 -1.84
C LEU A 16 -5.55 8.52 -1.16
N GLY A 17 -5.79 8.70 0.14
CA GLY A 17 -6.67 7.86 0.93
C GLY A 17 -6.43 7.93 2.43
N ASP A 18 -7.29 7.22 3.15
CA ASP A 18 -7.14 6.83 4.53
C ASP A 18 -6.81 5.34 4.56
N TYR A 19 -5.83 4.95 5.36
CA TYR A 19 -5.36 3.58 5.45
C TYR A 19 -5.32 3.11 6.90
N GLU A 20 -5.47 1.80 7.09
CA GLU A 20 -5.22 1.16 8.37
C GLU A 20 -4.05 0.19 8.24
N LEU A 21 -3.13 0.31 9.18
CA LEU A 21 -2.02 -0.61 9.39
C LEU A 21 -2.19 -1.26 10.75
N ARG A 22 -2.40 -2.58 10.77
CA ARG A 22 -2.46 -3.38 11.99
C ARG A 22 -1.17 -4.16 12.14
N PHE A 23 -0.67 -4.23 13.36
CA PHE A 23 0.50 -5.04 13.72
C PHE A 23 0.10 -6.01 14.82
N GLU A 24 0.53 -7.26 14.68
CA GLU A 24 0.27 -8.34 15.62
C GLU A 24 1.61 -9.01 15.95
N GLY A 25 2.11 -8.78 17.16
CA GLY A 25 3.37 -9.34 17.65
C GLY A 25 3.16 -10.71 18.29
N GLU A 26 4.03 -11.65 17.97
CA GLU A 26 4.08 -12.99 18.56
C GLU A 26 5.54 -13.37 18.85
N GLY A 27 5.98 -13.15 20.09
CA GLY A 27 7.36 -13.38 20.50
C GLY A 27 8.36 -12.52 19.71
N ALA A 28 9.28 -13.16 19.00
CA ALA A 28 10.29 -12.50 18.17
C ALA A 28 9.82 -12.19 16.73
N ALA A 29 8.56 -12.46 16.41
CA ALA A 29 7.96 -12.18 15.12
C ALA A 29 6.84 -11.14 15.24
N ALA A 30 6.62 -10.40 14.16
CA ALA A 30 5.48 -9.50 13.99
C ALA A 30 4.84 -9.76 12.64
N ARG A 31 3.51 -9.75 12.59
CA ARG A 31 2.71 -9.71 11.37
C ARG A 31 2.13 -8.32 11.22
N ALA A 32 1.90 -7.89 9.99
CA ALA A 32 1.12 -6.68 9.72
C ALA A 32 0.14 -6.90 8.58
N SER A 33 -0.94 -6.13 8.62
CA SER A 33 -1.88 -5.99 7.51
C SER A 33 -2.13 -4.52 7.20
N LEU A 34 -2.22 -4.23 5.91
CA LEU A 34 -2.51 -2.92 5.36
C LEU A 34 -3.82 -3.00 4.59
N ARG A 35 -4.72 -2.04 4.82
CA ARG A 35 -5.96 -1.89 4.03
C ARG A 35 -6.34 -0.44 3.82
N THR A 36 -7.01 -0.15 2.71
CA THR A 36 -7.68 1.13 2.50
C THR A 36 -8.96 1.21 3.32
N LEU A 37 -9.13 2.32 4.03
CA LEU A 37 -10.38 2.71 4.70
C LEU A 37 -11.22 3.60 3.77
N GLN A 38 -10.58 4.54 3.06
CA GLN A 38 -11.23 5.45 2.13
C GLN A 38 -10.22 5.93 1.08
N GLY A 39 -10.67 6.29 -0.12
CA GLY A 39 -9.87 7.00 -1.11
C GLY A 39 -9.66 6.25 -2.44
N PRO A 40 -9.03 6.89 -3.41
CA PRO A 40 -8.90 6.36 -4.78
C PRO A 40 -7.92 5.19 -4.91
N ILE A 41 -6.94 5.03 -4.01
CA ILE A 41 -6.01 3.89 -4.06
C ILE A 41 -6.52 2.79 -3.13
N GLN A 42 -6.98 1.69 -3.72
CA GLN A 42 -7.43 0.51 -2.99
C GLN A 42 -6.22 -0.39 -2.72
N LEU A 43 -5.75 -0.42 -1.47
CA LEU A 43 -4.63 -1.21 -1.00
C LEU A 43 -5.13 -2.36 -0.13
N ASP A 44 -4.54 -3.53 -0.34
CA ASP A 44 -4.66 -4.69 0.54
C ASP A 44 -3.32 -5.42 0.56
N GLY A 45 -2.81 -5.75 1.75
CA GLY A 45 -1.55 -6.46 1.85
C GLY A 45 -1.22 -6.94 3.24
N GLN A 46 -0.26 -7.84 3.32
CA GLN A 46 0.21 -8.44 4.56
C GLN A 46 1.72 -8.58 4.54
N GLY A 47 2.33 -8.55 5.72
CA GLY A 47 3.76 -8.75 5.87
C GLY A 47 4.13 -9.39 7.19
N SER A 48 5.38 -9.81 7.27
CA SER A 48 5.98 -10.37 8.46
C SER A 48 7.41 -9.88 8.64
N TRP A 49 7.79 -9.76 9.90
CA TRP A 49 9.14 -9.43 10.35
C TRP A 49 9.51 -10.45 11.42
N ALA A 50 10.71 -10.99 11.35
CA ALA A 50 11.28 -11.81 12.42
C ALA A 50 12.61 -11.19 12.84
N SER A 51 12.91 -11.23 14.14
CA SER A 51 14.21 -10.80 14.64
C SER A 51 15.34 -11.54 13.93
N GLY A 52 16.22 -10.80 13.25
CA GLY A 52 17.35 -11.36 12.48
C GLY A 52 17.01 -11.85 11.07
N GLY A 53 15.76 -11.71 10.62
CA GLY A 53 15.34 -12.00 9.24
C GLY A 53 15.01 -10.75 8.44
N ASN A 54 14.95 -10.91 7.11
CA ASN A 54 14.49 -9.83 6.24
C ASN A 54 12.97 -9.60 6.39
N PRO A 55 12.52 -8.34 6.35
CA PRO A 55 11.11 -8.02 6.28
C PRO A 55 10.51 -8.52 4.97
N ALA A 56 9.38 -9.22 5.04
CA ALA A 56 8.61 -9.60 3.86
C ALA A 56 7.26 -8.90 3.86
N PHE A 57 6.88 -8.29 2.75
CA PHE A 57 5.54 -7.73 2.56
C PHE A 57 5.06 -8.00 1.14
N LEU A 58 3.80 -8.42 1.02
CA LEU A 58 3.10 -8.59 -0.25
C LEU A 58 1.77 -7.85 -0.18
N GLY A 59 1.53 -7.02 -1.18
CA GLY A 59 0.28 -6.28 -1.28
C GLY A 59 -0.14 -6.07 -2.73
N THR A 60 -1.39 -5.72 -2.90
CA THR A 60 -1.99 -5.30 -4.16
C THR A 60 -2.49 -3.88 -4.03
N ALA A 61 -2.37 -3.12 -5.12
CA ALA A 61 -3.06 -1.85 -5.27
C ALA A 61 -3.98 -1.93 -6.48
N ARG A 62 -5.14 -1.28 -6.38
CA ARG A 62 -5.99 -0.98 -7.52
C ARG A 62 -6.31 0.51 -7.55
N ILE A 63 -6.18 1.10 -8.73
CA ILE A 63 -6.60 2.46 -9.01
C ILE A 63 -7.78 2.39 -10.01
N PRO A 64 -8.92 3.04 -9.73
CA PRO A 64 -10.04 3.03 -10.64
C PRO A 64 -9.76 3.91 -11.88
N PRO A 65 -10.40 3.64 -13.03
CA PRO A 65 -10.04 4.26 -14.31
C PRO A 65 -10.00 5.80 -14.28
N GLU A 66 -10.92 6.43 -13.56
CA GLU A 66 -11.03 7.89 -13.41
C GLU A 66 -9.77 8.55 -12.80
N HIS A 67 -9.02 7.81 -11.99
CA HIS A 67 -7.80 8.30 -11.35
C HIS A 67 -6.52 7.70 -11.93
N LEU A 68 -6.64 6.70 -12.82
CA LEU A 68 -5.50 5.91 -13.30
C LEU A 68 -4.42 6.76 -13.95
N GLN A 69 -4.80 7.67 -14.86
CA GLN A 69 -3.84 8.53 -15.55
C GLN A 69 -3.04 9.41 -14.58
N GLN A 70 -3.65 9.85 -13.49
CA GLN A 70 -3.05 10.78 -12.52
C GLN A 70 -2.25 10.07 -11.42
N LEU A 71 -2.61 8.83 -11.08
CA LEU A 71 -2.02 8.07 -9.96
C LEU A 71 -1.06 6.97 -10.41
N ALA A 72 -1.18 6.46 -11.65
CA ALA A 72 -0.28 5.42 -12.15
C ALA A 72 1.21 5.83 -12.12
N PRO A 73 1.63 7.08 -12.45
CA PRO A 73 3.02 7.48 -12.34
C PRO A 73 3.58 7.34 -10.92
N LEU A 74 2.82 7.80 -9.92
CA LEU A 74 3.18 7.65 -8.50
C LEU A 74 3.30 6.17 -8.10
N MET A 75 2.30 5.35 -8.45
CA MET A 75 2.32 3.93 -8.09
C MET A 75 3.48 3.17 -8.72
N ARG A 76 3.87 3.50 -9.96
CA ARG A 76 5.03 2.89 -10.64
C ARG A 76 6.37 3.17 -9.95
N MET A 77 6.44 4.13 -9.04
CA MET A 77 7.65 4.37 -8.23
C MET A 77 7.84 3.35 -7.12
N ILE A 78 6.76 2.74 -6.63
CA ILE A 78 6.75 1.88 -5.42
C ILE A 78 6.17 0.49 -5.65
N ALA A 79 5.64 0.21 -6.84
CA ALA A 79 4.93 -1.02 -7.15
C ALA A 79 5.10 -1.42 -8.62
N LEU A 80 4.95 -2.72 -8.88
CA LEU A 80 4.99 -3.29 -10.22
C LEU A 80 3.60 -3.27 -10.84
N GLU A 81 3.43 -2.58 -11.97
CA GLU A 81 2.17 -2.57 -12.70
C GLU A 81 1.89 -3.93 -13.35
N ARG A 82 0.66 -4.43 -13.20
CA ARG A 82 0.16 -5.66 -13.83
C ARG A 82 -0.88 -5.39 -14.92
N GLY A 83 -1.20 -4.11 -15.17
CA GLY A 83 -2.19 -3.66 -16.13
C GLY A 83 -3.56 -3.39 -15.50
N GLU A 84 -4.42 -2.66 -16.22
CA GLU A 84 -5.80 -2.35 -15.80
C GLU A 84 -5.87 -1.65 -14.43
N GLY A 85 -4.89 -0.80 -14.12
CA GLY A 85 -4.80 -0.12 -12.83
C GLY A 85 -4.48 -1.02 -11.64
N ARG A 86 -4.04 -2.26 -11.87
CA ARG A 86 -3.56 -3.18 -10.83
C ARG A 86 -2.05 -3.08 -10.67
N PHE A 87 -1.59 -3.02 -9.43
CA PHE A 87 -0.18 -2.99 -9.07
C PHE A 87 0.11 -4.00 -7.96
N LEU A 88 1.34 -4.51 -7.91
CA LEU A 88 1.85 -5.34 -6.82
C LEU A 88 2.91 -4.59 -6.03
N LEU A 89 2.74 -4.56 -4.71
CA LEU A 89 3.75 -4.10 -3.77
C LEU A 89 4.47 -5.31 -3.20
N GLN A 90 5.80 -5.28 -3.25
CA GLN A 90 6.63 -6.35 -2.71
C GLN A 90 7.86 -5.76 -2.03
N LEU A 91 8.09 -6.19 -0.79
CA LEU A 91 9.31 -5.94 -0.02
C LEU A 91 9.91 -7.30 0.36
N GLN A 92 11.21 -7.47 0.16
CA GLN A 92 12.00 -8.67 0.47
C GLN A 92 13.39 -8.30 1.01
#